data_AF-A0A1F4QQP4-F1
#
_entry.id   AF-A0A1F4QQP4-F1
#
_cell.length_a   1.000
_cell.length_b   1.000
_cell.length_c   1.000
_cell.angle_alpha   90.00
_cell.angle_beta   90.00
_cell.angle_gamma   90.00
#
_symmetry.space_group_name_H-M   'P 1'
#
loop_
_entity.id
_entity.type
_entity.pdbx_description
1 polymer ?
#
loop_
_entity_poly.entity_id
_entity_poly.type
_entity_poly.pdbx_seq_one_letter_code
_entity_poly.pdbx_strand_id
1 'polypeptide(L)'
;MYYSRLAVLMIAIVLLGAHCGGDKKSSAEADRARELAGDLLNRRLFKQAIEQYEIYLKEFNIDNRETANVHYIIANTYFDRLRDYENALANYLKIVHLYPEFPYMDKVNQRKVACLERLGRSEDAQQALDESVQLDPSMVKKKRPGALVAMIGDREITQGDLDFELDQLPPSVREQFTTKERKLQFLNEYVAAELLYDTAQRAELDKDPEVIEGAFQAKKMIMVRKLLKERVGDKVQIADSDIQLYYDANKENYAEKDEQGNITRQKPFQEVQQRVAQDYYMQKYQEAYQELIQKMILAEDVKFYEQNIQ
;
A
#
# COMPACT_ATOMS: atom_id res chain seq x y z
N MET A 1 -12.51 -82.41 57.47
CA MET A 1 -11.60 -83.05 56.49
C MET A 1 -11.38 -82.06 55.36
N TYR A 2 -10.23 -81.38 55.35
CA TYR A 2 -9.08 -81.67 54.44
C TYR A 2 -9.44 -81.29 52.98
N TYR A 3 -8.86 -80.31 52.27
CA TYR A 3 -7.49 -79.81 52.11
C TYR A 3 -7.56 -78.38 51.51
N SER A 4 -6.79 -77.39 51.99
CA SER A 4 -5.47 -76.95 51.48
C SER A 4 -5.46 -76.04 50.23
N ARG A 5 -5.01 -74.80 50.47
CA ARG A 5 -4.12 -73.95 49.64
C ARG A 5 -4.51 -73.70 48.18
N LEU A 6 -4.79 -72.45 47.84
CA LEU A 6 -3.89 -71.62 47.04
C LEU A 6 -4.34 -70.15 47.11
N ALA A 7 -3.50 -69.30 47.68
CA ALA A 7 -3.56 -67.87 47.48
C ALA A 7 -2.97 -67.58 46.09
N VAL A 8 -3.76 -67.02 45.19
CA VAL A 8 -3.26 -66.37 43.98
C VAL A 8 -3.74 -64.93 44.00
N LEU A 9 -2.77 -64.08 44.27
CA LEU A 9 -2.83 -62.63 44.26
C LEU A 9 -2.90 -62.20 42.79
N MET A 10 -4.11 -61.97 42.26
CA MET A 10 -4.28 -61.33 40.95
C MET A 10 -4.23 -59.81 41.15
N ILE A 11 -3.02 -59.28 41.02
CA ILE A 11 -2.77 -57.86 40.79
C ILE A 11 -3.42 -57.51 39.45
N ALA A 12 -4.61 -56.90 39.49
CA ALA A 12 -5.17 -56.24 38.32
C ALA A 12 -4.35 -54.96 38.09
N ILE A 13 -3.32 -55.09 37.26
CA ILE A 13 -2.55 -53.99 36.69
C ILE A 13 -3.54 -53.06 35.98
N VAL A 14 -3.54 -51.81 36.43
CA VAL A 14 -4.17 -50.67 35.78
C VAL A 14 -3.62 -50.57 34.36
N LEU A 15 -4.39 -50.99 33.37
CA LEU A 15 -4.29 -50.45 32.02
C LEU A 15 -5.23 -49.25 31.95
N LEU A 16 -4.76 -48.13 32.50
CA LEU A 16 -5.15 -46.82 32.00
C LEU A 16 -4.70 -46.79 30.54
N GLY A 17 -5.60 -47.22 29.65
CA GLY A 17 -5.49 -46.85 28.25
C GLY A 17 -5.55 -45.34 28.20
N ALA A 18 -4.37 -44.70 28.20
CA ALA A 18 -4.20 -43.41 27.59
C ALA A 18 -4.51 -43.60 26.10
N HIS A 19 -5.80 -43.60 25.78
CA HIS A 19 -6.26 -43.42 24.42
C HIS A 19 -6.05 -41.94 24.11
N CYS A 20 -4.81 -41.60 23.73
CA CYS A 20 -4.50 -40.35 23.05
C CYS A 20 -5.15 -40.40 21.66
N GLY A 21 -6.47 -40.25 21.62
CA GLY A 21 -7.24 -39.81 20.47
C GLY A 21 -7.95 -38.55 20.92
N GLY A 22 -7.45 -37.38 20.50
CA GLY A 22 -8.07 -36.11 20.83
C GLY A 22 -9.44 -36.03 20.18
N ASP A 23 -10.50 -36.27 20.94
CA ASP A 23 -11.87 -35.98 20.51
C ASP A 23 -11.97 -34.47 20.27
N LYS A 24 -12.13 -34.09 18.99
CA LYS A 24 -12.29 -32.69 18.59
C LYS A 24 -13.51 -32.10 19.31
N LYS A 25 -13.34 -30.88 19.84
CA LYS A 25 -14.32 -30.14 20.66
C LYS A 25 -15.64 -29.87 19.91
N SER A 26 -16.71 -29.61 20.65
CA SER A 26 -18.09 -29.54 20.14
C SER A 26 -18.34 -28.36 19.18
N SER A 27 -19.28 -28.50 18.24
CA SER A 27 -19.69 -27.44 17.29
C SER A 27 -20.07 -26.14 17.99
N ALA A 28 -20.74 -26.21 19.15
CA ALA A 28 -21.14 -25.01 19.89
C ALA A 28 -19.94 -24.25 20.50
N GLU A 29 -18.85 -24.95 20.80
CA GLU A 29 -17.61 -24.34 21.29
C GLU A 29 -16.83 -23.70 20.14
N ALA A 30 -16.87 -24.32 18.96
CA ALA A 30 -16.30 -23.76 17.74
C ALA A 30 -16.95 -22.41 17.38
N ASP A 31 -18.28 -22.33 17.44
CA ASP A 31 -19.01 -21.07 17.18
C ASP A 31 -18.61 -19.96 18.15
N ARG A 32 -18.53 -20.25 19.45
CA ARG A 32 -18.09 -19.27 20.46
C ARG A 32 -16.66 -18.79 20.23
N ALA A 33 -15.76 -19.68 19.83
CA ALA A 33 -14.38 -19.32 19.51
C ALA A 33 -14.29 -18.39 18.29
N ARG A 34 -15.07 -18.68 17.24
CA ARG A 34 -15.17 -17.83 16.04
C ARG A 34 -15.79 -16.46 16.35
N GLU A 35 -16.86 -16.42 17.14
CA GLU A 35 -17.50 -15.18 17.59
C GLU A 35 -16.53 -14.30 18.39
N LEU A 36 -15.79 -14.88 19.34
CA LEU A 36 -14.76 -14.18 20.09
C LEU A 36 -13.69 -13.55 19.18
N ALA A 37 -13.21 -14.31 18.19
CA ALA A 37 -12.24 -13.80 17.22
C ALA A 37 -12.81 -12.61 16.41
N GLY A 38 -14.08 -12.70 15.99
CA GLY A 38 -14.80 -11.60 15.33
C GLY A 38 -14.94 -10.35 16.20
N ASP A 39 -15.29 -10.51 17.48
CA ASP A 39 -15.40 -9.40 18.43
C ASP A 39 -14.08 -8.70 18.70
N LEU A 40 -13.00 -9.47 18.84
CA LEU A 40 -11.64 -8.93 18.96
C LEU A 40 -11.27 -8.11 17.70
N LEU A 41 -11.62 -8.62 16.51
CA LEU A 41 -11.36 -7.94 15.25
C LEU A 41 -12.12 -6.61 15.16
N ASN A 42 -13.41 -6.59 15.53
CA ASN A 42 -14.25 -5.39 15.55
C ASN A 42 -13.73 -4.32 16.51
N ARG A 43 -13.11 -4.75 17.62
CA ARG A 43 -12.46 -3.88 18.61
C ARG A 43 -11.02 -3.51 18.25
N ARG A 44 -10.56 -3.86 17.04
CA ARG A 44 -9.22 -3.58 16.50
C ARG A 44 -8.08 -4.25 17.28
N LEU A 45 -8.39 -5.30 18.03
CA LEU A 45 -7.41 -6.15 18.71
C LEU A 45 -6.88 -7.21 17.75
N PHE A 46 -6.22 -6.76 16.67
CA PHE A 46 -5.95 -7.57 15.48
C PHE A 46 -5.07 -8.78 15.75
N LYS A 47 -4.01 -8.64 16.58
CA LYS A 47 -3.11 -9.76 16.91
C LYS A 47 -3.83 -10.84 17.70
N GLN A 48 -4.61 -10.42 18.71
CA GLN A 48 -5.42 -11.34 19.52
C GLN A 48 -6.52 -11.99 18.70
N ALA A 49 -7.16 -11.26 17.78
CA ALA A 49 -8.15 -11.82 16.87
C ALA A 49 -7.56 -12.93 15.99
N ILE A 50 -6.38 -12.69 15.41
CA ILE A 50 -5.66 -13.70 14.62
C ILE A 50 -5.33 -14.93 15.46
N GLU A 51 -4.78 -14.74 16.67
CA GLU A 51 -4.46 -15.85 17.57
C GLU A 51 -5.71 -16.69 17.90
N GLN A 52 -6.86 -16.04 18.16
CA GLN A 52 -8.11 -16.78 18.40
C GLN A 52 -8.63 -17.51 17.16
N TYR A 53 -8.47 -16.93 15.95
CA TYR A 53 -8.78 -17.64 14.71
C TYR A 53 -7.83 -18.83 14.48
N GLU A 54 -6.55 -18.73 14.82
CA GLU A 54 -5.59 -19.84 14.74
C GLU A 54 -5.93 -20.97 15.72
N ILE A 55 -6.34 -20.61 16.94
CA ILE A 55 -6.87 -21.57 17.92
C ILE A 55 -8.13 -22.24 17.38
N TYR A 56 -9.05 -21.46 16.80
CA TYR A 56 -10.27 -21.98 16.18
C TYR A 56 -9.97 -23.00 15.06
N LEU A 57 -8.99 -22.73 14.19
CA LEU A 57 -8.60 -23.67 13.15
C LEU A 57 -7.89 -24.92 13.67
N LYS A 58 -7.19 -24.82 14.81
CA LYS A 58 -6.41 -25.93 15.39
C LYS A 58 -7.26 -26.89 16.21
N GLU A 59 -8.18 -26.36 17.01
CA GLU A 59 -8.87 -27.12 18.06
C GLU A 59 -10.17 -27.78 17.58
N PHE A 60 -10.72 -27.33 16.45
CA PHE A 60 -12.04 -27.74 15.98
C PHE A 60 -11.99 -28.37 14.59
N ASN A 61 -13.01 -29.18 14.26
CA ASN A 61 -13.16 -29.75 12.94
C ASN A 61 -13.90 -28.78 12.02
N ILE A 62 -13.16 -27.92 11.33
CA ILE A 62 -13.72 -26.92 10.43
C ILE A 62 -13.70 -27.46 9.01
N ASP A 63 -14.78 -27.26 8.26
CA ASP A 63 -14.80 -27.66 6.85
C ASP A 63 -13.84 -26.81 6.01
N ASN A 64 -13.49 -27.30 4.82
CA ASN A 64 -12.51 -26.65 3.95
C ASN A 64 -12.91 -25.23 3.52
N ARG A 65 -14.20 -24.99 3.30
CA ARG A 65 -14.68 -23.67 2.86
C ARG A 65 -14.52 -22.66 3.98
N GLU A 66 -14.91 -23.02 5.19
CA GLU A 66 -14.77 -22.14 6.35
C GLU A 66 -13.31 -21.96 6.76
N THR A 67 -12.48 -23.01 6.65
CA THR A 67 -11.04 -22.90 6.90
C THR A 67 -10.38 -21.91 5.93
N ALA A 68 -10.74 -21.95 4.65
CA ALA A 68 -10.27 -20.98 3.65
C ALA A 68 -10.75 -19.56 3.95
N ASN A 69 -12.01 -19.38 4.37
CA ASN A 69 -12.53 -18.07 4.81
C ASN A 69 -11.71 -17.49 5.97
N VAL A 70 -11.40 -18.30 6.97
CA VAL A 70 -10.64 -17.83 8.14
C VAL A 70 -9.20 -17.49 7.77
N HIS A 71 -8.51 -18.31 6.95
CA HIS A 71 -7.21 -17.94 6.41
C HIS A 71 -7.28 -16.63 5.60
N TYR A 72 -8.36 -16.39 4.86
CA TYR A 72 -8.55 -15.14 4.12
C TYR A 72 -8.73 -13.94 5.06
N ILE A 73 -9.46 -14.10 6.16
CA ILE A 73 -9.61 -13.06 7.20
C ILE A 73 -8.27 -12.76 7.87
N ILE A 74 -7.51 -13.79 8.24
CA ILE A 74 -6.18 -13.65 8.84
C ILE A 74 -5.24 -12.92 7.86
N ALA A 75 -5.18 -13.37 6.60
CA ALA A 75 -4.33 -12.77 5.58
C ALA A 75 -4.66 -11.29 5.33
N ASN A 76 -5.94 -10.94 5.19
CA ASN A 76 -6.37 -9.55 5.03
C ASN A 76 -6.09 -8.71 6.27
N THR A 77 -6.18 -9.30 7.47
CA THR A 77 -5.86 -8.59 8.71
C THR A 77 -4.38 -8.26 8.78
N TYR A 78 -3.51 -9.23 8.47
CA TYR A 78 -2.08 -9.01 8.33
C TYR A 78 -1.77 -7.94 7.27
N PHE A 79 -2.39 -8.03 6.09
CA PHE A 79 -2.16 -7.10 4.99
C PHE A 79 -2.64 -5.66 5.29
N ASP A 80 -3.93 -5.50 5.60
CA ASP A 80 -4.58 -4.19 5.64
C ASP A 80 -4.40 -3.48 6.99
N ARG A 81 -4.31 -4.24 8.09
CA ARG A 81 -4.30 -3.67 9.45
C ARG A 81 -2.90 -3.66 10.05
N LEU A 82 -2.16 -4.75 9.92
CA LEU A 82 -0.84 -4.88 10.53
C LEU A 82 0.30 -4.53 9.56
N ARG A 83 0.03 -4.50 8.24
CA ARG A 83 1.03 -4.30 7.17
C ARG A 83 2.18 -5.30 7.24
N ASP A 84 1.90 -6.48 7.76
CA ASP A 84 2.81 -7.60 7.85
C ASP A 84 2.62 -8.47 6.61
N TYR A 85 3.33 -8.12 5.54
CA TYR A 85 3.14 -8.72 4.23
C TYR A 85 3.69 -10.15 4.15
N GLU A 86 4.63 -10.53 5.03
CA GLU A 86 5.19 -11.88 5.10
C GLU A 86 4.13 -12.86 5.64
N ASN A 87 3.51 -12.52 6.77
CA ASN A 87 2.45 -13.35 7.36
C ASN A 87 1.15 -13.31 6.54
N ALA A 88 0.88 -12.19 5.86
CA ALA A 88 -0.21 -12.13 4.89
C ALA A 88 0.04 -13.11 3.73
N LEU A 89 1.23 -13.06 3.11
CA LEU A 89 1.63 -13.93 2.01
C LEU A 89 1.54 -15.41 2.41
N ALA A 90 2.03 -15.77 3.59
CA ALA A 90 1.96 -17.14 4.10
C ALA A 90 0.53 -17.67 4.16
N ASN A 91 -0.44 -16.85 4.60
CA ASN A 91 -1.85 -17.26 4.65
C ASN A 91 -2.52 -17.29 3.27
N TYR A 92 -2.19 -16.36 2.35
CA TYR A 92 -2.67 -16.45 0.98
C TYR A 92 -2.16 -17.71 0.27
N LEU A 93 -0.91 -18.11 0.47
CA LEU A 93 -0.35 -19.35 -0.07
C LEU A 93 -1.06 -20.59 0.47
N LYS A 94 -1.43 -20.62 1.77
CA LYS A 94 -2.25 -21.70 2.33
C LYS A 94 -3.58 -21.84 1.57
N ILE A 95 -4.23 -20.73 1.23
CA ILE A 95 -5.48 -20.76 0.45
C ILE A 95 -5.25 -21.33 -0.94
N VAL A 96 -4.25 -20.81 -1.66
CA VAL A 96 -3.93 -21.24 -3.03
C VAL A 96 -3.65 -22.74 -3.10
N HIS A 97 -2.85 -23.27 -2.17
CA HIS A 97 -2.39 -24.66 -2.25
C HIS A 97 -3.31 -25.68 -1.58
N LEU A 98 -4.04 -25.29 -0.53
CA LEU A 98 -4.87 -26.22 0.25
C LEU A 98 -6.35 -26.12 -0.10
N TYR A 99 -6.79 -24.98 -0.64
CA TYR A 99 -8.20 -24.70 -0.90
C TYR A 99 -8.40 -24.08 -2.30
N PRO A 100 -8.01 -24.79 -3.38
CA PRO A 100 -8.05 -24.26 -4.75
C PRO A 100 -9.46 -23.85 -5.21
N GLU A 101 -10.50 -24.45 -4.65
CA GLU A 101 -11.91 -24.16 -4.95
C GLU A 101 -12.48 -22.95 -4.17
N PHE A 102 -11.62 -22.13 -3.55
CA PHE A 102 -12.06 -20.97 -2.79
C PHE A 102 -12.74 -19.92 -3.69
N PRO A 103 -13.98 -19.47 -3.41
CA PRO A 103 -14.75 -18.61 -4.33
C PRO A 103 -14.13 -17.24 -4.65
N TYR A 104 -13.10 -16.81 -3.92
CA TYR A 104 -12.45 -15.52 -4.11
C TYR A 104 -10.98 -15.67 -4.50
N MET A 105 -10.63 -16.74 -5.22
CA MET A 105 -9.25 -17.05 -5.60
C MET A 105 -8.55 -15.91 -6.36
N ASP A 106 -9.28 -15.18 -7.22
CA ASP A 106 -8.73 -14.03 -7.94
C ASP A 106 -8.23 -12.94 -6.99
N LYS A 107 -9.00 -12.63 -5.94
CA LYS A 107 -8.61 -11.65 -4.93
C LYS A 107 -7.44 -12.14 -4.09
N VAL A 108 -7.38 -13.44 -3.80
CA VAL A 108 -6.25 -14.07 -3.11
C VAL A 108 -4.98 -13.93 -3.95
N ASN A 109 -5.02 -14.26 -5.23
CA ASN A 109 -3.88 -14.14 -6.14
C ASN A 109 -3.43 -12.68 -6.31
N GLN A 110 -4.36 -11.73 -6.48
CA GLN A 110 -4.03 -10.30 -6.51
C GLN A 110 -3.34 -9.83 -5.23
N ARG A 111 -3.84 -10.24 -4.06
CA ARG A 111 -3.23 -9.88 -2.78
C ARG A 111 -1.89 -10.58 -2.53
N LYS A 112 -1.71 -11.81 -3.02
CA LYS A 112 -0.44 -12.55 -3.01
C LYS A 112 0.64 -11.77 -3.77
N VAL A 113 0.34 -11.36 -5.01
CA VAL A 113 1.24 -10.51 -5.82
C VAL A 113 1.54 -9.20 -5.11
N ALA A 114 0.51 -8.52 -4.59
CA ALA A 114 0.71 -7.27 -3.86
C ALA A 114 1.59 -7.45 -2.60
N CYS A 115 1.56 -8.61 -1.93
CA CYS A 115 2.49 -8.90 -0.83
C CYS A 115 3.92 -8.97 -1.35
N LEU A 116 4.17 -9.70 -2.44
CA LEU A 116 5.49 -9.88 -3.04
C LEU A 116 6.08 -8.55 -3.50
N GLU A 117 5.29 -7.70 -4.15
CA GLU A 117 5.69 -6.33 -4.53
C GLU A 117 6.06 -5.48 -3.30
N ARG A 118 5.26 -5.54 -2.24
CA ARG A 118 5.50 -4.77 -1.00
C ARG A 118 6.72 -5.25 -0.23
N LEU A 119 7.10 -6.50 -0.41
CA LEU A 119 8.31 -7.11 0.14
C LEU A 119 9.55 -6.89 -0.74
N GLY A 120 9.41 -6.25 -1.91
CA GLY A 120 10.53 -6.06 -2.86
C GLY A 120 10.95 -7.35 -3.57
N ARG A 121 10.09 -8.38 -3.58
CA ARG A 121 10.33 -9.68 -4.21
C ARG A 121 9.78 -9.67 -5.65
N SER A 122 10.38 -8.83 -6.50
CA SER A 122 9.88 -8.55 -7.85
C SER A 122 9.80 -9.79 -8.76
N GLU A 123 10.80 -10.69 -8.68
CA GLU A 123 10.82 -11.94 -9.47
C GLU A 123 9.69 -12.88 -9.07
N ASP A 124 9.49 -13.07 -7.77
CA ASP A 124 8.40 -13.89 -7.25
C ASP A 124 7.03 -13.28 -7.59
N ALA A 125 6.91 -11.95 -7.58
CA ALA A 125 5.70 -11.25 -7.97
C ALA A 125 5.38 -11.49 -9.46
N GLN A 126 6.39 -11.43 -10.32
CA GLN A 126 6.25 -11.69 -11.75
C GLN A 126 5.89 -13.15 -12.01
N GLN A 127 6.57 -14.10 -11.37
CA GLN A 127 6.23 -15.51 -11.48
C GLN A 127 4.79 -15.79 -10.99
N ALA A 128 4.40 -15.21 -9.85
CA ALA A 128 3.05 -15.34 -9.31
C ALA A 128 1.97 -14.75 -10.25
N LEU A 129 2.30 -13.67 -10.96
CA LEU A 129 1.45 -13.09 -12.00
C LEU A 129 1.34 -14.04 -13.19
N ASP A 130 2.46 -14.57 -13.69
CA ASP A 130 2.49 -15.49 -14.82
C ASP A 130 1.69 -16.77 -14.54
N GLU A 131 1.83 -17.34 -13.34
CA GLU A 131 1.03 -18.47 -12.86
C GLU A 131 -0.47 -18.13 -12.83
N SER A 132 -0.83 -16.93 -12.37
CA SER A 132 -2.24 -16.52 -12.32
C SER A 132 -2.86 -16.31 -13.71
N VAL A 133 -2.06 -15.85 -14.68
CA VAL A 133 -2.46 -15.64 -16.07
C VAL A 133 -2.63 -16.96 -16.82
N GLN A 134 -1.83 -17.98 -16.51
CA GLN A 134 -2.00 -19.33 -17.06
C GLN A 134 -3.27 -20.03 -16.56
N LEU A 135 -3.72 -19.71 -15.33
CA LEU A 135 -4.89 -20.34 -14.69
C LEU A 135 -6.22 -19.67 -15.05
N ASP A 136 -6.23 -18.36 -15.32
CA ASP A 136 -7.38 -17.64 -15.87
C ASP A 136 -6.92 -16.60 -16.91
N PRO A 137 -7.06 -16.90 -18.22
CA PRO A 137 -6.68 -16.00 -19.31
C PRO A 137 -7.43 -14.65 -19.32
N SER A 138 -8.50 -14.50 -18.53
CA SER A 138 -9.25 -13.24 -18.41
C SER A 138 -8.60 -12.22 -17.46
N MET A 139 -7.57 -12.62 -16.71
CA MET A 139 -6.85 -11.81 -15.72
C MET A 139 -5.68 -10.98 -16.30
N VAL A 140 -5.59 -10.83 -17.62
CA VAL A 140 -4.71 -9.84 -18.28
C VAL A 140 -4.93 -8.47 -17.61
N LYS A 141 -3.84 -7.83 -17.13
CA LYS A 141 -3.77 -6.43 -16.65
C LYS A 141 -4.95 -5.65 -17.21
N LYS A 142 -5.91 -5.23 -16.36
CA LYS A 142 -7.17 -4.56 -16.76
C LYS A 142 -6.98 -3.80 -18.06
N LYS A 143 -7.32 -4.42 -19.20
CA LYS A 143 -7.24 -3.76 -20.50
C LYS A 143 -8.15 -2.56 -20.37
N ARG A 144 -7.58 -1.35 -20.39
CA ARG A 144 -8.41 -0.16 -20.45
C ARG A 144 -9.20 -0.26 -21.77
N PRO A 145 -10.49 0.09 -21.77
CA PRO A 145 -11.31 -0.09 -22.95
C PRO A 145 -10.74 0.75 -24.11
N GLY A 146 -10.82 0.24 -25.34
CA GLY A 146 -10.36 0.97 -26.51
C GLY A 146 -9.89 0.06 -27.64
N ALA A 147 -9.64 0.66 -28.80
CA ALA A 147 -9.02 -0.04 -29.92
C ALA A 147 -7.57 -0.40 -29.59
N LEU A 148 -7.08 -1.50 -30.13
CA LEU A 148 -5.67 -1.87 -30.07
C LEU A 148 -4.83 -0.85 -30.86
N VAL A 149 -3.80 -0.27 -30.23
CA VAL A 149 -2.94 0.73 -30.86
C VAL A 149 -1.49 0.25 -31.02
N ALA A 150 -1.02 -0.69 -30.18
CA ALA A 150 0.28 -1.35 -30.35
C ALA A 150 0.31 -2.73 -29.68
N MET A 151 1.33 -3.54 -30.01
CA MET A 151 1.64 -4.81 -29.35
C MET A 151 3.15 -4.94 -29.10
N ILE A 152 3.52 -5.43 -27.93
CA ILE A 152 4.90 -5.78 -27.55
C ILE A 152 4.92 -7.27 -27.20
N GLY A 153 5.34 -8.12 -28.16
CA GLY A 153 5.13 -9.57 -28.04
C GLY A 153 3.63 -9.88 -27.95
N ASP A 154 3.22 -10.55 -26.88
CA ASP A 154 1.80 -10.84 -26.58
C ASP A 154 1.12 -9.74 -25.76
N ARG A 155 1.85 -8.67 -25.39
CA ARG A 155 1.34 -7.58 -24.55
C ARG A 155 0.66 -6.54 -25.44
N GLU A 156 -0.67 -6.49 -25.39
CA GLU A 156 -1.48 -5.49 -26.09
C GLU A 156 -1.48 -4.13 -25.38
N ILE A 157 -1.38 -3.05 -26.17
CA ILE A 157 -1.52 -1.66 -25.72
C ILE A 157 -2.76 -1.08 -26.39
N THR A 158 -3.73 -0.65 -25.59
CA THR A 158 -5.01 -0.10 -26.08
C THR A 158 -5.01 1.42 -26.10
N GLN A 159 -5.98 2.01 -26.80
CA GLN A 159 -6.22 3.45 -26.78
C GLN A 159 -6.45 3.96 -25.34
N GLY A 160 -7.14 3.19 -24.50
CA GLY A 160 -7.38 3.57 -23.10
C GLY A 160 -6.10 3.58 -22.26
N ASP A 161 -5.11 2.73 -22.59
CA ASP A 161 -3.79 2.76 -21.95
C ASP A 161 -3.01 4.01 -22.38
N LEU A 162 -3.04 4.34 -23.67
CA LEU A 162 -2.40 5.55 -24.19
C LEU A 162 -2.97 6.83 -23.57
N ASP A 163 -4.30 6.91 -23.44
CA ASP A 163 -4.98 8.05 -22.84
C ASP A 163 -4.66 8.18 -21.34
N PHE A 164 -4.55 7.05 -20.62
CA PHE A 164 -4.16 7.06 -19.22
C PHE A 164 -2.75 7.63 -19.00
N GLU A 165 -1.79 7.26 -19.86
CA GLU A 165 -0.42 7.77 -19.79
C GLU A 165 -0.36 9.27 -20.14
N LEU A 166 -1.11 9.70 -21.16
CA LEU A 166 -1.26 11.13 -21.49
C LEU A 166 -1.88 11.91 -20.32
N ASP A 167 -2.79 11.30 -19.57
CA ASP A 167 -3.43 11.91 -18.41
C ASP A 167 -2.52 12.05 -17.19
N GLN A 168 -1.39 11.33 -17.14
CA GLN A 168 -0.36 11.56 -16.12
C GLN A 168 0.50 12.79 -16.40
N LEU A 169 0.52 13.27 -17.66
CA LEU A 169 1.30 14.43 -18.04
C LEU A 169 0.70 15.72 -17.48
N PRO A 170 1.53 16.73 -17.14
CA PRO A 170 1.06 18.07 -16.80
C PRO A 170 0.13 18.61 -17.90
N PRO A 171 -0.93 19.38 -17.56
CA PRO A 171 -1.89 19.88 -18.54
C PRO A 171 -1.25 20.60 -19.74
N SER A 172 -0.25 21.44 -19.49
CA SER A 172 0.50 22.18 -20.53
C SER A 172 1.28 21.30 -21.50
N VAL A 173 1.67 20.09 -21.07
CA VAL A 173 2.35 19.10 -21.92
C VAL A 173 1.32 18.28 -22.67
N ARG A 174 0.23 17.89 -22.01
CA ARG A 174 -0.87 17.13 -22.62
C ARG A 174 -1.50 17.86 -23.81
N GLU A 175 -1.64 19.18 -23.73
CA GLU A 175 -2.18 20.02 -24.82
C GLU A 175 -1.37 19.91 -26.13
N GLN A 176 -0.12 19.47 -26.07
CA GLN A 176 0.72 19.26 -27.25
C GLN A 176 0.36 17.97 -28.02
N PHE A 177 -0.39 17.05 -27.39
CA PHE A 177 -0.77 15.74 -27.93
C PHE A 177 -2.24 15.71 -28.38
N THR A 178 -2.67 16.75 -29.07
CA THR A 178 -4.06 16.91 -29.54
C THR A 178 -4.30 16.36 -30.94
N THR A 179 -3.27 16.31 -31.80
CA THR A 179 -3.37 15.74 -33.16
C THR A 179 -3.01 14.25 -33.19
N LYS A 180 -3.48 13.54 -34.22
CA LYS A 180 -3.20 12.12 -34.41
C LYS A 180 -1.69 11.85 -34.54
N GLU A 181 -0.98 12.72 -35.26
CA GLU A 181 0.47 12.59 -35.50
C GLU A 181 1.25 12.71 -34.19
N ARG A 182 0.88 13.67 -33.33
CA ARG A 182 1.50 13.84 -32.02
C ARG A 182 1.19 12.68 -31.09
N LYS A 183 -0.05 12.19 -31.08
CA LYS A 183 -0.42 10.99 -30.31
C LYS A 183 0.33 9.74 -30.78
N LEU A 184 0.55 9.60 -32.08
CA LEU A 184 1.36 8.50 -32.64
C LEU A 184 2.84 8.63 -32.23
N GLN A 185 3.38 9.85 -32.22
CA GLN A 185 4.72 10.09 -31.70
C GLN A 185 4.82 9.66 -30.23
N PHE A 186 3.86 10.09 -29.40
CA PHE A 186 3.81 9.69 -27.99
C PHE A 186 3.69 8.17 -27.82
N LEU A 187 2.85 7.50 -28.61
CA LEU A 187 2.74 6.04 -28.60
C LEU A 187 4.07 5.36 -28.92
N ASN A 188 4.81 5.86 -29.92
CA ASN A 188 6.13 5.32 -30.26
C ASN A 188 7.14 5.51 -29.12
N GLU A 189 7.14 6.70 -28.49
CA GLU A 189 7.99 6.99 -27.34
C GLU A 189 7.64 6.10 -26.14
N TYR A 190 6.34 5.90 -25.88
CA TYR A 190 5.84 5.01 -24.84
C TYR A 190 6.29 3.55 -25.07
N VAL A 191 6.08 3.02 -26.27
CA VAL A 191 6.51 1.66 -26.64
C VAL A 191 8.03 1.51 -26.51
N ALA A 192 8.81 2.52 -26.91
CA ALA A 192 10.26 2.50 -26.75
C ALA A 192 10.66 2.45 -25.27
N ALA A 193 10.01 3.22 -24.40
CA ALA A 193 10.26 3.21 -22.96
C ALA A 193 9.95 1.83 -22.34
N GLU A 194 8.84 1.21 -22.73
CA GLU A 194 8.44 -0.12 -22.28
C GLU A 194 9.47 -1.20 -22.71
N LEU A 195 9.97 -1.14 -23.94
CA LEU A 195 11.02 -2.05 -24.42
C LEU A 195 12.35 -1.88 -23.67
N LEU A 196 12.72 -0.63 -23.36
CA LEU A 196 13.90 -0.34 -22.54
C LEU A 196 13.73 -0.84 -21.11
N TYR A 197 12.53 -0.69 -20.54
CA TYR A 197 12.20 -1.22 -19.21
C TYR A 197 12.28 -2.74 -19.18
N ASP A 198 11.68 -3.44 -20.15
CA ASP A 198 11.79 -4.90 -20.26
C ASP A 198 13.27 -5.34 -20.36
N THR A 199 14.09 -4.55 -21.07
CA THR A 199 15.53 -4.80 -21.18
C THR A 199 16.26 -4.59 -19.86
N ALA A 200 15.91 -3.54 -19.11
CA ALA A 200 16.44 -3.28 -17.77
C ALA A 200 16.08 -4.41 -16.77
N GLN A 201 14.85 -4.94 -16.85
CA GLN A 201 14.42 -6.08 -16.04
C GLN A 201 15.20 -7.35 -16.37
N ARG A 202 15.42 -7.66 -17.66
CA ARG A 202 16.26 -8.82 -18.06
C ARG A 202 17.72 -8.67 -17.63
N ALA A 203 18.19 -7.44 -17.46
CA ALA A 203 19.50 -7.13 -16.92
C ALA A 203 19.51 -7.12 -15.37
N GLU A 204 18.40 -7.48 -14.72
CA GLU A 204 18.21 -7.51 -13.27
C GLU A 204 18.56 -6.18 -12.58
N LEU A 205 18.35 -5.05 -13.27
CA LEU A 205 18.65 -3.72 -12.70
C LEU A 205 17.75 -3.38 -11.51
N ASP A 206 16.64 -4.09 -11.30
CA ASP A 206 15.82 -3.99 -10.10
C ASP A 206 16.51 -4.55 -8.84
N LYS A 207 17.59 -5.33 -9.00
CA LYS A 207 18.45 -5.79 -7.90
C LYS A 207 19.67 -4.90 -7.68
N ASP A 208 19.89 -3.93 -8.57
CA ASP A 208 21.02 -3.02 -8.46
C ASP A 208 20.87 -2.12 -7.21
N PRO A 209 21.90 -2.00 -6.35
CA PRO A 209 21.79 -1.20 -5.12
C PRO A 209 21.45 0.28 -5.35
N GLU A 210 21.94 0.89 -6.44
CA GLU A 210 21.65 2.29 -6.78
C GLU A 210 20.18 2.44 -7.18
N VAL A 211 19.64 1.51 -7.96
CA VAL A 211 18.23 1.50 -8.37
C VAL A 211 17.31 1.28 -7.16
N ILE A 212 17.64 0.32 -6.28
CA ILE A 212 16.86 0.04 -5.07
C ILE A 212 16.82 1.27 -4.16
N GLU A 213 17.98 1.88 -3.89
CA GLU A 213 18.08 3.06 -3.04
C GLU A 213 17.37 4.27 -3.68
N GLY A 214 17.55 4.47 -4.98
CA GLY A 214 16.86 5.50 -5.75
C GLY A 214 15.34 5.36 -5.66
N ALA A 215 14.82 4.15 -5.84
CA ALA A 215 13.40 3.85 -5.71
C ALA A 215 12.88 4.09 -4.28
N PHE A 216 13.65 3.69 -3.26
CA PHE A 216 13.33 3.94 -1.86
C PHE A 216 13.23 5.44 -1.55
N GLN A 217 14.23 6.23 -1.97
CA GLN A 217 14.25 7.68 -1.75
C GLN A 217 13.14 8.39 -2.54
N ALA A 218 12.87 7.99 -3.78
CA ALA A 218 11.77 8.53 -4.57
C ALA A 218 10.42 8.28 -3.89
N LYS A 219 10.19 7.06 -3.40
CA LYS A 219 8.98 6.72 -2.65
C LYS A 219 8.83 7.56 -1.38
N LYS A 220 9.91 7.69 -0.60
CA LYS A 220 9.94 8.54 0.60
C LYS A 220 9.56 9.99 0.27
N MET A 221 10.14 10.55 -0.79
CA MET A 221 9.86 11.92 -1.24
C MET A 221 8.38 12.10 -1.65
N ILE A 222 7.82 11.17 -2.41
CA ILE A 222 6.41 11.21 -2.83
C ILE A 222 5.48 11.15 -1.61
N MET A 223 5.77 10.26 -0.65
CA MET A 223 5.00 10.14 0.59
C MET A 223 5.02 11.43 1.41
N VAL A 224 6.20 12.05 1.56
CA VAL A 224 6.34 13.33 2.25
C VAL A 224 5.54 14.42 1.54
N ARG A 225 5.68 14.56 0.21
CA ARG A 225 4.94 15.55 -0.58
C ARG A 225 3.42 15.37 -0.45
N LYS A 226 2.94 14.13 -0.52
CA LYS A 226 1.51 13.81 -0.35
C LYS A 226 1.01 14.20 1.04
N LEU A 227 1.77 13.86 2.09
CA LEU A 227 1.44 14.22 3.46
C LEU A 227 1.38 15.74 3.65
N LEU A 228 2.37 16.47 3.11
CA LEU A 228 2.43 17.92 3.21
C LEU A 228 1.26 18.59 2.47
N LYS A 229 0.89 18.09 1.29
CA LYS A 229 -0.31 18.55 0.59
C LYS A 229 -1.55 18.42 1.50
N GLU A 230 -1.78 17.24 2.08
CA GLU A 230 -2.99 16.98 2.88
C GLU A 230 -3.00 17.67 4.25
N ARG A 231 -1.83 17.81 4.89
CA ARG A 231 -1.71 18.33 6.25
C ARG A 231 -1.43 19.82 6.32
N VAL A 232 -0.82 20.38 5.28
CA VAL A 232 -0.44 21.79 5.19
C VAL A 232 -1.23 22.45 4.07
N GLY A 233 -0.97 22.07 2.81
CA GLY A 233 -1.52 22.75 1.63
C GLY A 233 -3.06 22.85 1.63
N ASP A 234 -3.76 21.73 1.74
CA ASP A 234 -5.22 21.65 1.71
C ASP A 234 -5.89 22.32 2.93
N LYS A 235 -5.11 22.66 3.97
CA LYS A 235 -5.59 23.37 5.16
C LYS A 235 -5.35 24.87 5.12
N VAL A 236 -4.49 25.36 4.23
CA VAL A 236 -4.27 26.80 4.07
C VAL A 236 -5.49 27.40 3.38
N GLN A 237 -6.35 28.05 4.18
CA GLN A 237 -7.48 28.82 3.68
C GLN A 237 -7.10 30.30 3.64
N ILE A 238 -7.32 30.96 2.51
CA ILE A 238 -6.99 32.37 2.29
C ILE A 238 -8.26 33.07 1.83
N ALA A 239 -8.69 34.10 2.55
CA ALA A 239 -9.77 34.97 2.11
C ALA A 239 -9.21 36.12 1.26
N ASP A 240 -9.98 36.62 0.30
CA ASP A 240 -9.58 37.75 -0.55
C ASP A 240 -9.24 39.01 0.28
N SER A 241 -9.94 39.23 1.39
CA SER A 241 -9.66 40.30 2.34
C SER A 241 -8.25 40.20 2.94
N ASP A 242 -7.78 38.99 3.19
CA ASP A 242 -6.46 38.75 3.78
C ASP A 242 -5.34 39.04 2.77
N ILE A 243 -5.59 38.76 1.49
CA ILE A 243 -4.65 39.09 0.41
C ILE A 243 -4.49 40.60 0.28
N GLN A 244 -5.59 41.36 0.36
CA GLN A 244 -5.56 42.81 0.35
C GLN A 244 -4.80 43.36 1.57
N LEU A 245 -5.10 42.86 2.77
CA LEU A 245 -4.39 43.24 4.00
C LEU A 245 -2.90 42.93 3.91
N TYR A 246 -2.55 41.77 3.36
CA TYR A 246 -1.17 41.37 3.16
C TYR A 246 -0.44 42.31 2.18
N TYR A 247 -1.08 42.71 1.07
CA TYR A 247 -0.52 43.73 0.19
C TYR A 247 -0.32 45.06 0.93
N ASP A 248 -1.32 45.53 1.69
CA ASP A 248 -1.26 46.80 2.39
C ASP A 248 -0.13 46.85 3.43
N ALA A 249 0.14 45.72 4.10
CA ALA A 249 1.24 45.57 5.05
C ALA A 249 2.62 45.42 4.37
N ASN A 250 2.68 45.00 3.10
CA ASN A 250 3.91 44.67 2.38
C ASN A 250 4.10 45.48 1.10
N LYS A 251 3.52 46.67 1.01
CA LYS A 251 3.49 47.49 -0.21
C LYS A 251 4.86 47.70 -0.86
N GLU A 252 5.90 47.87 -0.06
CA GLU A 252 7.27 48.10 -0.55
C GLU A 252 7.84 46.91 -1.36
N ASN A 253 7.37 45.69 -1.10
CA ASN A 253 7.79 44.47 -1.82
C ASN A 253 7.22 44.42 -3.25
N TYR A 254 6.17 45.21 -3.50
CA TYR A 254 5.44 45.25 -4.78
C TYR A 254 5.68 46.54 -5.56
N ALA A 255 6.55 47.41 -5.05
CA ALA A 255 6.92 48.66 -5.71
C ALA A 255 7.97 48.43 -6.81
N GLU A 256 7.95 49.30 -7.83
CA GLU A 256 9.08 49.45 -8.77
C GLU A 256 10.19 50.23 -8.07
N LYS A 257 11.43 49.77 -8.25
CA LYS A 257 12.62 50.37 -7.64
C LYS A 257 13.65 50.70 -8.72
N ASP A 258 14.40 51.77 -8.52
CA ASP A 258 15.57 52.12 -9.34
C ASP A 258 16.77 51.19 -9.04
N GLU A 259 17.89 51.37 -9.74
CA GLU A 259 19.12 50.59 -9.53
C GLU A 259 19.73 50.80 -8.14
N GLN A 260 19.38 51.90 -7.46
CA GLN A 260 19.81 52.23 -6.10
C GLN A 260 18.85 51.70 -5.03
N GLY A 261 17.73 51.08 -5.42
CA GLY A 261 16.73 50.50 -4.54
C GLY A 261 15.65 51.48 -4.05
N ASN A 262 15.61 52.72 -4.54
CA ASN A 262 14.58 53.69 -4.18
C ASN A 262 13.29 53.39 -4.95
N ILE A 263 12.15 53.54 -4.28
CA ILE A 263 10.84 53.31 -4.89
C ILE A 263 10.54 54.41 -5.92
N THR A 264 10.34 54.01 -7.18
CA THR A 264 9.97 54.89 -8.29
C THR A 264 8.48 54.90 -8.57
N ARG A 265 7.78 53.78 -8.34
CA ARG A 265 6.32 53.65 -8.52
C ARG A 265 5.74 52.59 -7.60
N GLN A 266 4.67 52.94 -6.89
CA GLN A 266 3.87 51.96 -6.16
C GLN A 266 2.86 51.31 -7.11
N LYS A 267 2.99 50.00 -7.37
CA LYS A 267 2.03 49.26 -8.21
C LYS A 267 0.71 49.08 -7.46
N PRO A 268 -0.46 49.38 -8.05
CA PRO A 268 -1.76 49.17 -7.40
C PRO A 268 -2.04 47.68 -7.20
N PHE A 269 -2.85 47.33 -6.19
CA PHE A 269 -3.15 45.94 -5.84
C PHE A 269 -3.58 45.09 -7.03
N GLN A 270 -4.45 45.60 -7.90
CA GLN A 270 -4.95 44.88 -9.08
C GLN A 270 -3.84 44.44 -10.05
N GLU A 271 -2.73 45.20 -10.16
CA GLU A 271 -1.59 44.82 -11.01
C GLU A 271 -0.78 43.66 -10.42
N VAL A 272 -0.79 43.50 -9.10
CA VAL A 272 0.07 42.54 -8.38
C VAL A 272 -0.71 41.47 -7.63
N GLN A 273 -2.04 41.46 -7.71
CA GLN A 273 -2.92 40.60 -6.90
C GLN A 273 -2.51 39.12 -6.94
N GLN A 274 -2.21 38.58 -8.12
CA GLN A 274 -1.80 37.18 -8.26
C GLN A 274 -0.47 36.90 -7.55
N ARG A 275 0.51 37.82 -7.65
CA ARG A 275 1.80 37.70 -6.97
C ARG A 275 1.62 37.82 -5.46
N VAL A 276 0.85 38.80 -4.99
CA VAL A 276 0.52 38.98 -3.57
C VAL A 276 -0.15 37.72 -3.01
N ALA A 277 -1.11 37.14 -3.74
CA ALA A 277 -1.80 35.92 -3.33
C ALA A 277 -0.84 34.73 -3.22
N GLN A 278 0.08 34.59 -4.18
CA GLN A 278 1.10 33.54 -4.16
C GLN A 278 2.07 33.72 -3.00
N ASP A 279 2.58 34.93 -2.78
CA ASP A 279 3.51 35.23 -1.68
C ASP A 279 2.83 34.98 -0.31
N TYR A 280 1.59 35.44 -0.15
CA TYR A 280 0.81 35.21 1.07
C TYR A 280 0.54 33.72 1.31
N TYR A 281 0.21 32.98 0.24
CA TYR A 281 0.05 31.52 0.32
C TYR A 281 1.34 30.84 0.75
N MET A 282 2.50 31.22 0.19
CA MET A 282 3.79 30.64 0.55
C MET A 282 4.14 30.93 2.02
N GLN A 283 3.87 32.14 2.51
CA GLN A 283 4.04 32.47 3.93
C GLN A 283 3.16 31.59 4.81
N LYS A 284 1.86 31.50 4.52
CA LYS A 284 0.92 30.69 5.31
C LYS A 284 1.26 29.20 5.28
N TYR A 285 1.69 28.71 4.12
CA TYR A 285 2.19 27.35 3.96
C TYR A 285 3.43 27.11 4.83
N GLN A 286 4.39 28.04 4.85
CA GLN A 286 5.59 27.93 5.65
C GLN A 286 5.30 27.96 7.16
N GLU A 287 4.39 28.84 7.62
CA GLU A 287 3.93 28.90 9.01
C GLU A 287 3.30 27.55 9.43
N ALA A 288 2.35 27.04 8.65
CA ALA A 288 1.68 25.78 8.93
C ALA A 288 2.62 24.57 8.84
N TYR A 289 3.59 24.59 7.93
CA TYR A 289 4.66 23.59 7.86
C TYR A 289 5.51 23.59 9.13
N GLN A 290 5.99 24.76 9.58
CA GLN A 290 6.80 24.88 10.78
C GLN A 290 6.05 24.39 12.02
N GLU A 291 4.78 24.76 12.17
CA GLU A 291 3.94 24.31 13.27
C GLU A 291 3.78 22.78 13.27
N LEU A 292 3.53 22.18 12.10
CA LEU A 292 3.43 20.73 11.96
C LEU A 292 4.73 20.02 12.37
N ILE A 293 5.86 20.49 11.84
CA ILE A 293 7.17 19.89 12.13
C ILE A 293 7.53 20.04 13.60
N GLN A 294 7.30 21.20 14.21
CA GLN A 294 7.57 21.42 15.62
C GLN A 294 6.74 20.49 16.51
N LYS A 295 5.45 20.30 16.20
CA LYS A 295 4.59 19.33 16.89
C LYS A 295 5.12 17.90 16.77
N MET A 296 5.59 17.50 15.59
CA MET A 296 6.16 16.16 15.37
C MET A 296 7.49 15.97 16.10
N ILE A 297 8.38 16.96 16.07
CA ILE A 297 9.66 16.94 16.80
C ILE A 297 9.43 16.74 18.30
N LEU A 298 8.47 17.46 18.88
CA LEU A 298 8.11 17.34 20.29
C LEU A 298 7.46 16.00 20.62
N ALA A 299 6.54 15.53 19.78
CA ALA A 299 5.84 14.27 20.00
C ALA A 299 6.76 13.04 19.94
N GLU A 300 7.79 13.10 19.11
CA GLU A 300 8.73 11.98 18.87
C GLU A 300 10.03 12.10 19.70
N ASP A 301 10.11 13.04 20.66
CA ASP A 301 11.31 13.31 21.48
C ASP A 301 12.61 13.42 20.65
N VAL A 302 12.55 14.14 19.52
CA VAL A 302 13.69 14.25 18.60
C VAL A 302 14.83 15.04 19.26
N LYS A 303 16.02 14.45 19.30
CA LYS A 303 17.24 15.05 19.86
C LYS A 303 18.19 15.45 18.74
N PHE A 304 18.51 16.74 18.68
CA PHE A 304 19.50 17.26 17.74
C PHE A 304 20.87 17.35 18.42
N TYR A 305 21.89 16.78 17.78
CA TYR A 305 23.28 16.85 18.22
C TYR A 305 24.05 17.84 17.35
N GLU A 306 23.69 19.12 17.45
CA GLU A 306 24.17 20.20 16.57
C GLU A 306 25.70 20.33 16.53
N GLN A 307 26.36 20.07 17.67
CA GLN A 307 27.82 20.13 17.79
C GLN A 307 28.57 19.12 16.90
N ASN A 308 27.88 18.12 16.37
CA ASN A 308 28.46 17.09 15.51
C ASN A 308 28.29 17.40 14.01
N ILE A 309 27.63 18.50 13.65
CA ILE A 309 27.43 18.92 12.27
C ILE A 309 28.61 19.82 11.88
N GLN A 310 29.35 19.44 10.83
CA GLN A 310 30.47 20.20 10.26
C GLN A 310 30.00 21.19 9.20
#